data_AF-A0A136KMK5-F1
#
_entry.id   AF-A0A136KMK5-F1
#
_cell.length_a   1.000
_cell.length_b   1.000
_cell.length_c   1.000
_cell.angle_alpha   90.00
_cell.angle_beta   90.00
_cell.angle_gamma   90.00
#
_symmetry.space_group_name_H-M   'P 1'
#
loop_
_entity.id
_entity.type
_entity.pdbx_description
1 polymer ?
#
loop_
_entity_poly.entity_id
_entity_poly.type
_entity_poly.pdbx_seq_one_letter_code
_entity_poly.pdbx_strand_id
1 'polypeptide(L)'
;MLGIVSGFGLSYIGKARSAASTDKTTKISGGDSADVKETAGIVDKKTFKDSAEGTIEEGGDKSGEGSFKLIRPGGEDQTAYLTSSTVDLSEYVGKKVRVYGETFSSQHVGWLLDVGYVEVLK
;
A
#
# COMPACT_ATOMS: atom_id res chain seq x y z
N MET A 1 -66.07 -5.96 -5.00
CA MET A 1 -66.27 -6.40 -3.61
C MET A 1 -64.96 -6.98 -3.11
N LEU A 2 -64.40 -6.38 -2.06
CA LEU A 2 -63.53 -6.91 -1.00
C LEU A 2 -62.65 -8.13 -1.37
N GLY A 3 -61.32 -8.10 -1.37
CA GLY A 3 -60.42 -7.48 -0.40
C GLY A 3 -60.12 -8.47 0.73
N ILE A 4 -58.94 -9.12 0.70
CA ILE A 4 -58.28 -9.60 1.93
C ILE A 4 -56.76 -9.57 1.69
N VAL A 5 -56.13 -8.54 2.27
CA VAL A 5 -54.69 -8.44 2.47
C VAL A 5 -54.39 -9.19 3.77
N SER A 6 -53.69 -10.32 3.68
CA SER A 6 -53.17 -11.03 4.85
C SER A 6 -51.76 -10.54 5.15
N GLY A 7 -51.66 -9.52 6.00
CA GLY A 7 -50.41 -9.17 6.68
C GLY A 7 -50.29 -9.97 7.97
N PHE A 8 -49.26 -10.80 8.08
CA PHE A 8 -48.80 -11.32 9.37
C PHE A 8 -47.44 -10.72 9.69
N GLY A 9 -47.39 -10.03 10.81
CA GLY A 9 -46.24 -9.26 11.27
C GLY A 9 -45.18 -10.07 12.00
N LEU A 10 -43.98 -9.53 11.94
CA LEU A 10 -42.96 -9.41 12.99
C LEU A 10 -42.71 -10.60 13.91
N SER A 11 -41.49 -11.12 13.86
CA SER A 11 -40.77 -11.54 15.07
C SER A 11 -39.28 -11.19 14.93
N TYR A 12 -38.90 -10.14 15.65
CA TYR A 12 -37.54 -9.89 16.09
C TYR A 12 -37.10 -11.00 17.07
N ILE A 13 -35.78 -11.11 17.27
CA ILE A 13 -35.06 -12.00 18.21
C ILE A 13 -34.76 -13.36 17.55
N GLY A 14 -33.54 -13.79 17.26
CA GLY A 14 -32.22 -13.33 17.64
C GLY A 14 -31.32 -14.57 17.75
N LYS A 15 -30.23 -14.58 16.97
CA LYS A 15 -28.96 -15.29 17.27
C LYS A 15 -28.92 -16.84 17.08
N ALA A 16 -28.17 -17.20 16.03
CA ALA A 16 -27.10 -18.23 15.99
C ALA A 16 -27.30 -19.48 15.09
N ARG A 17 -26.23 -19.71 14.32
CA ARG A 17 -25.78 -20.92 13.59
C ARG A 17 -26.40 -21.13 12.21
N SER A 18 -25.78 -20.61 11.13
CA SER A 18 -24.59 -21.11 10.42
C SER A 18 -24.87 -22.32 9.52
N ALA A 19 -24.83 -22.07 8.20
CA ALA A 19 -24.22 -22.87 7.11
C ALA A 19 -25.05 -22.67 5.83
N ALA A 20 -24.63 -21.75 4.95
CA ALA A 20 -23.81 -22.03 3.76
C ALA A 20 -24.73 -22.05 2.51
N SER A 21 -24.57 -21.24 1.45
CA SER A 21 -23.46 -20.42 0.98
C SER A 21 -24.02 -19.25 0.16
N THR A 22 -23.60 -18.04 0.45
CA THR A 22 -23.70 -16.89 -0.45
C THR A 22 -22.31 -16.28 -0.44
N ASP A 23 -21.57 -16.53 -1.51
CA ASP A 23 -20.29 -15.89 -1.78
C ASP A 23 -20.55 -14.41 -2.07
N LYS A 24 -20.63 -13.66 -0.97
CA LYS A 24 -20.47 -12.22 -0.93
C LYS A 24 -19.42 -11.96 0.14
N THR A 25 -18.16 -12.22 -0.19
CA THR A 25 -17.04 -11.71 0.61
C THR A 25 -16.83 -10.26 0.23
N THR A 26 -17.58 -9.39 0.89
CA THR A 26 -17.19 -8.00 1.12
C THR A 26 -15.98 -8.03 2.05
N LYS A 27 -14.83 -7.56 1.58
CA LYS A 27 -13.80 -7.00 2.46
C LYS A 27 -13.75 -5.49 2.25
N ILE A 28 -14.34 -4.82 3.25
CA ILE A 28 -13.92 -3.55 3.85
C ILE A 28 -14.15 -2.31 3.00
N SER A 29 -15.27 -1.64 3.29
CA SER A 29 -15.43 -0.20 3.14
C SER A 29 -14.48 0.56 4.07
N GLY A 30 -13.94 1.67 3.57
CA GLY A 30 -13.69 2.86 4.39
C GLY A 30 -12.23 3.27 4.50
N GLY A 31 -11.96 4.48 4.00
CA GLY A 31 -10.76 5.22 4.35
C GLY A 31 -10.27 6.04 3.19
N ASP A 32 -10.86 7.22 3.03
CA ASP A 32 -10.24 8.39 2.42
C ASP A 32 -9.59 8.20 1.03
N SER A 33 -10.15 8.87 0.03
CA SER A 33 -9.28 9.59 -0.90
C SER A 33 -8.54 10.67 -0.09
N ALA A 34 -7.69 10.24 0.84
CA ALA A 34 -6.59 11.04 1.32
C ALA A 34 -5.91 11.43 0.02
N ASP A 35 -5.87 12.73 -0.22
CA ASP A 35 -5.18 13.32 -1.35
C ASP A 35 -3.70 12.98 -1.14
N VAL A 36 -3.32 11.74 -1.47
CA VAL A 36 -1.95 11.26 -1.36
C VAL A 36 -1.23 12.10 -2.38
N LYS A 37 -0.38 12.97 -1.86
CA LYS A 37 0.29 13.97 -2.67
C LYS A 37 0.96 13.27 -3.83
N GLU A 38 0.67 13.73 -5.04
CA GLU A 38 1.24 13.17 -6.26
C GLU A 38 2.77 13.18 -6.20
N THR A 39 3.34 14.13 -5.45
CA THR A 39 4.77 14.20 -5.16
C THR A 39 5.00 14.58 -3.70
N ALA A 40 6.07 14.06 -3.10
CA ALA A 40 6.47 14.43 -1.75
C ALA A 40 7.99 14.37 -1.59
N GLY A 41 8.52 15.24 -0.72
CA GLY A 41 9.94 15.30 -0.39
C GLY A 41 10.68 16.49 -0.99
N ILE A 42 12.01 16.41 -0.97
CA ILE A 42 12.90 17.48 -1.40
C ILE A 42 13.56 17.06 -2.71
N VAL A 43 13.27 17.80 -3.78
CA VAL A 43 13.90 17.63 -5.09
C VAL A 43 15.32 18.22 -5.06
N ASP A 44 16.20 17.61 -4.27
CA ASP A 44 17.63 17.91 -4.32
C ASP A 44 18.34 16.95 -5.27
N LYS A 45 18.30 17.29 -6.56
CA LYS A 45 18.92 16.50 -7.65
C LYS A 45 20.45 16.42 -7.55
N LYS A 46 21.09 17.16 -6.66
CA LYS A 46 22.54 17.04 -6.42
C LYS A 46 22.87 15.91 -5.44
N THR A 47 22.02 15.71 -4.44
CA THR A 47 22.19 14.69 -3.40
C THR A 47 21.52 13.39 -3.82
N PHE A 48 20.28 13.47 -4.34
CA PHE A 48 19.53 12.30 -4.79
C PHE A 48 19.73 12.06 -6.28
N LYS A 49 20.85 11.40 -6.63
CA LYS A 49 21.23 11.12 -8.02
C LYS A 49 20.61 9.85 -8.57
N ASP A 50 20.24 8.93 -7.69
CA ASP A 50 19.65 7.66 -8.07
C ASP A 50 18.15 7.81 -8.18
N SER A 51 17.55 7.10 -9.14
CA SER A 51 16.10 7.01 -9.26
C SER A 51 15.67 5.59 -9.60
N ALA A 52 14.54 5.18 -9.05
CA ALA A 52 13.97 3.85 -9.29
C ALA A 52 12.46 3.94 -9.39
N GLU A 53 11.88 3.11 -10.26
CA GLU A 53 10.43 3.04 -10.50
C GLU A 53 9.92 1.66 -10.14
N GLY A 54 8.81 1.60 -9.42
CA GLY A 54 8.22 0.34 -8.97
C GLY A 54 7.00 0.54 -8.09
N THR A 55 6.52 -0.55 -7.52
CA THR A 55 5.41 -0.52 -6.54
C THR A 55 6.00 -0.55 -5.14
N ILE A 56 5.62 0.38 -4.28
CA ILE A 56 6.05 0.32 -2.87
C ILE A 56 5.24 -0.75 -2.16
N GLU A 57 5.92 -1.60 -1.43
CA GLU A 57 5.32 -2.52 -0.47
C GLU A 57 5.91 -2.26 0.91
N GLU A 58 5.08 -2.49 1.92
CA GLU A 58 5.53 -2.46 3.31
C GLU A 58 6.39 -3.69 3.61
N GLY A 59 7.45 -3.49 4.39
CA GLY A 59 8.36 -4.55 4.82
C GLY A 59 9.80 -4.30 4.43
N GLY A 60 10.69 -4.52 5.40
CA GLY A 60 12.14 -4.54 5.22
C GLY A 60 12.67 -5.93 4.90
N ASP A 61 13.99 -6.01 4.73
CA ASP A 61 14.67 -7.31 4.64
C ASP A 61 14.51 -8.11 5.95
N LYS A 62 14.73 -9.42 5.88
CA LYS A 62 14.72 -10.32 7.05
C LYS A 62 15.70 -9.90 8.15
N SER A 63 16.73 -9.14 7.79
CA SER A 63 17.74 -8.60 8.70
C SER A 63 17.30 -7.28 9.37
N GLY A 64 16.15 -6.72 8.98
CA GLY A 64 15.64 -5.44 9.47
C GLY A 64 16.20 -4.22 8.75
N GLU A 65 16.89 -4.41 7.61
CA GLU A 65 17.39 -3.31 6.78
C GLU A 65 16.33 -2.82 5.80
N GLY A 66 16.12 -1.50 5.76
CA GLY A 66 15.01 -0.86 5.05
C GLY A 66 13.67 -1.04 5.78
N SER A 67 12.78 -0.07 5.64
CA SER A 67 11.41 -0.15 6.20
C SER A 67 10.38 -0.57 5.14
N PHE A 68 10.71 -0.30 3.87
CA PHE A 68 9.86 -0.58 2.72
C PHE A 68 10.67 -1.24 1.62
N LYS A 69 9.99 -1.81 0.63
CA LYS A 69 10.60 -2.41 -0.54
C LYS A 69 9.93 -1.91 -1.82
N LEU A 70 10.73 -1.71 -2.86
CA LEU A 70 10.29 -1.26 -4.16
C LEU A 70 10.29 -2.45 -5.12
N ILE A 71 9.09 -2.94 -5.43
CA ILE A 71 8.89 -4.04 -6.37
C ILE A 71 9.01 -3.51 -7.79
N ARG A 72 10.09 -3.89 -8.46
CA ARG A 72 10.37 -3.53 -9.85
C ARG A 72 9.90 -4.66 -10.79
N PRO A 73 9.65 -4.37 -12.08
CA PRO A 73 9.17 -5.38 -13.03
C PRO A 73 10.12 -6.57 -13.22
N GLY A 74 11.36 -6.48 -12.73
CA GLY A 74 12.36 -7.55 -12.75
C GLY A 74 12.21 -8.63 -11.67
N GLY A 75 11.20 -8.54 -10.79
CA GLY A 75 10.97 -9.52 -9.73
C GLY A 75 11.82 -9.32 -8.46
N GLU A 76 11.86 -10.34 -7.61
CA GLU A 76 12.51 -10.29 -6.28
C GLU A 76 14.01 -9.95 -6.37
N ASP A 77 14.71 -10.48 -7.37
CA ASP A 77 16.14 -10.22 -7.61
C ASP A 77 16.47 -8.75 -7.93
N GLN A 78 15.45 -8.00 -8.33
CA GLN A 78 15.56 -6.58 -8.67
C GLN A 78 14.85 -5.69 -7.65
N THR A 79 14.45 -6.21 -6.50
CA THR A 79 13.80 -5.40 -5.46
C THR A 79 14.81 -4.50 -4.76
N ALA A 80 14.49 -3.21 -4.65
CA ALA A 80 15.28 -2.26 -3.88
C ALA A 80 14.64 -2.05 -2.51
N TYR A 81 15.44 -2.12 -1.45
CA TYR A 81 14.97 -1.78 -0.10
C TYR A 81 15.09 -0.28 0.11
N LEU A 82 14.06 0.30 0.72
CA LEU A 82 13.93 1.73 0.89
C LEU A 82 14.00 2.09 2.37
N THR A 83 14.76 3.13 2.66
CA THR A 83 14.67 3.86 3.91
C THR A 83 14.10 5.25 3.66
N SER A 84 13.29 5.73 4.60
CA SER A 84 12.61 7.01 4.51
C SER A 84 13.32 8.01 5.43
N SER A 85 14.07 8.95 4.86
CA SER A 85 14.66 10.05 5.65
C SER A 85 13.79 11.30 5.68
N THR A 86 13.06 11.59 4.60
CA THR A 86 12.32 12.86 4.46
C THR A 86 10.83 12.68 4.15
N VAL A 87 10.43 11.53 3.61
CA VAL A 87 9.10 11.32 3.02
C VAL A 87 8.42 10.12 3.64
N ASP A 88 7.20 10.28 4.11
CA ASP A 88 6.42 9.14 4.59
C ASP A 88 6.02 8.22 3.42
N LEU A 89 6.70 7.07 3.31
CA LEU A 89 6.44 6.08 2.26
C LEU A 89 5.18 5.24 2.54
N SER A 90 4.63 5.27 3.76
CA SER A 90 3.45 4.49 4.13
C SER A 90 2.21 4.91 3.32
N GLU A 91 2.08 6.20 2.99
CA GLU A 91 1.01 6.75 2.16
C GLU A 91 1.04 6.22 0.71
N TYR A 92 2.18 5.67 0.29
CA TYR A 92 2.46 5.21 -1.06
C TYR A 92 2.50 3.69 -1.19
N VAL A 93 2.26 2.95 -0.10
CA VAL A 93 2.19 1.48 -0.13
C VAL A 93 1.08 1.01 -1.07
N GLY A 94 1.40 0.06 -1.94
CA GLY A 94 0.52 -0.46 -2.98
C GLY A 94 0.41 0.44 -4.21
N LYS A 95 1.09 1.59 -4.25
CA LYS A 95 1.09 2.52 -5.39
C LYS A 95 2.35 2.35 -6.22
N LYS A 96 2.20 2.55 -7.53
CA LYS A 96 3.33 2.66 -8.44
C LYS A 96 3.91 4.06 -8.35
N VAL A 97 5.19 4.16 -8.01
CA VAL A 97 5.87 5.42 -7.81
C VAL A 97 7.27 5.38 -8.42
N ARG A 98 7.81 6.57 -8.61
CA ARG A 98 9.21 6.84 -8.88
C ARG A 98 9.82 7.46 -7.63
N VAL A 99 10.81 6.79 -7.06
CA VAL A 99 11.58 7.28 -5.93
C VAL A 99 12.90 7.85 -6.43
N TYR A 100 13.35 8.91 -5.77
CA TYR A 100 14.65 9.53 -5.99
C TYR A 100 15.40 9.55 -4.67
N GLY A 101 16.64 9.11 -4.71
CA GLY A 101 17.41 8.82 -3.52
C GLY A 101 18.91 8.74 -3.74
N GLU A 102 19.61 8.32 -2.70
CA GLU A 102 21.02 7.93 -2.74
C GLU A 102 21.13 6.45 -2.37
N THR A 103 21.83 5.69 -3.20
CA THR A 103 22.07 4.27 -2.95
C THR A 103 23.12 4.11 -1.86
N PHE A 104 22.78 3.38 -0.81
CA PHE A 104 23.70 3.03 0.25
C PHE A 104 24.19 1.59 0.12
N SER A 105 25.44 1.38 0.52
CA SER A 105 25.98 0.04 0.74
C SER A 105 25.36 -0.52 2.01
N SER A 106 24.78 -1.70 1.90
CA SER A 106 24.25 -2.45 3.04
C SER A 106 25.02 -3.76 3.21
N GLN A 107 24.94 -4.34 4.41
CA GLN A 107 25.58 -5.63 4.69
C GLN A 107 24.69 -6.82 4.35
N HIS A 108 23.37 -6.64 4.33
CA HIS A 108 22.41 -7.73 4.17
C HIS A 108 21.60 -7.67 2.87
N VAL A 109 21.45 -6.50 2.25
CA VAL A 109 20.71 -6.31 1.01
C VAL A 109 21.60 -5.82 -0.12
N GLY A 110 21.34 -6.33 -1.34
CA GLY A 110 22.10 -5.94 -2.52
C GLY A 110 21.83 -4.50 -2.96
N TRP A 111 20.66 -3.96 -2.62
CA TRP A 111 20.27 -2.60 -2.98
C TRP A 111 19.46 -1.95 -1.86
N LEU A 112 20.10 -1.03 -1.13
CA LEU A 112 19.46 -0.14 -0.17
C LEU A 112 19.46 1.28 -0.74
N LEU A 113 18.31 1.95 -0.71
CA LEU A 113 18.13 3.30 -1.24
C LEU A 113 17.50 4.18 -0.17
N ASP A 114 18.12 5.32 0.12
CA ASP A 114 17.53 6.35 0.97
C ASP A 114 16.72 7.33 0.14
N VAL A 115 15.42 7.41 0.43
CA VAL A 115 14.47 8.16 -0.37
C VAL A 115 14.28 9.57 0.22
N GLY A 116 14.64 10.56 -0.59
CA GLY A 116 14.43 11.97 -0.31
C GLY A 116 13.23 12.57 -1.04
N TYR A 117 12.80 11.94 -2.14
CA TYR A 117 11.69 12.42 -2.96
C TYR A 117 10.96 11.27 -3.65
N VAL A 118 9.63 11.36 -3.74
CA VAL A 118 8.75 10.38 -4.38
C VAL A 118 7.77 11.08 -5.32
N GLU A 119 7.44 10.41 -6.41
CA GLU A 119 6.49 10.83 -7.43
C GLU A 119 5.57 9.66 -7.79
N VAL A 120 4.26 9.84 -7.69
CA VAL A 120 3.28 8.80 -8.01
C VAL A 120 3.10 8.73 -9.52
N LEU A 121 3.29 7.52 -10.08
CA LEU A 121 3.09 7.26 -11.49
C LEU A 121 1.63 6.80 -11.69
N LYS A 122 0.80 7.66 -12.27
CA LYS A 122 -0.60 7.37 -12.63
C LYS A 122 -0.70 6.60 -13.94
#